data_AF-W4FTN7-F1
#
_entry.id   AF-W4FTN7-F1
#
_cell.length_a   1.000
_cell.length_b   1.000
_cell.length_c   1.000
_cell.angle_alpha   90.00
_cell.angle_beta   90.00
_cell.angle_gamma   90.00
#
_symmetry.space_group_name_H-M   'P 1'
#
loop_
_entity.id
_entity.type
_entity.pdbx_description
1 polymer ?
#
loop_
_entity_poly.entity_id
_entity_poly.type
_entity_poly.pdbx_seq_one_letter_code
_entity_poly.pdbx_strand_id
1 'polypeptide(L)' 'MDALKACDEFNARAKACYGVWFDRLLAGHFEQADCVQESDDYKQCILEAIERGKSSSSPTSAPSTPSHPKAP' A
#
# COMPACT_ATOMS: atom_id res chain seq x y z
N MET A 1 6.06 14.31 6.08
CA MET A 1 6.91 13.16 6.48
C MET A 1 6.33 12.45 7.71
N ASP A 2 5.47 13.08 8.51
CA ASP A 2 4.71 12.44 9.61
C ASP A 2 3.76 11.32 9.17
N ALA A 3 3.16 11.42 7.99
CA ALA A 3 2.29 10.38 7.44
C ALA A 3 2.99 9.01 7.29
N LEU A 4 4.27 9.02 6.90
CA LEU A 4 5.06 7.78 6.83
C LEU A 4 5.34 7.22 8.23
N LYS A 5 5.60 8.11 9.20
CA LYS A 5 5.95 7.74 10.57
C LYS A 5 4.75 7.20 11.35
N ALA A 6 3.55 7.70 11.06
CA ALA A 6 2.29 7.17 11.59
C ALA A 6 1.99 5.75 11.08
N CYS A 7 2.47 5.41 9.89
CA CYS A 7 2.25 4.12 9.24
C CYS A 7 3.47 3.19 9.31
N ASP A 8 4.45 3.49 10.18
CA ASP A 8 5.70 2.73 10.30
C ASP A 8 5.45 1.29 10.78
N GLU A 9 4.41 1.06 11.57
CA GLU A 9 3.98 -0.28 12.00
C GLU A 9 3.54 -1.16 10.82
N PHE A 10 2.76 -0.60 9.89
CA PHE A 10 2.36 -1.26 8.66
C PHE A 10 3.55 -1.43 7.69
N ASN A 11 4.47 -0.47 7.67
CA ASN A 11 5.73 -0.60 6.92
C ASN A 11 6.54 -1.80 7.42
N ALA A 12 6.72 -1.92 8.74
CA ALA A 12 7.50 -2.98 9.36
C ALA A 12 6.92 -4.37 9.05
N ARG A 13 5.59 -4.51 9.10
CA ARG A 13 4.90 -5.75 8.70
C ARG A 13 5.10 -6.08 7.22
N ALA A 14 4.89 -5.11 6.33
CA ALA A 14 5.13 -5.32 4.90
C ALA A 14 6.58 -5.72 4.63
N LYS A 15 7.55 -5.06 5.28
CA LYS A 15 8.97 -5.38 5.17
C LYS A 15 9.30 -6.78 5.67
N ALA A 16 8.70 -7.22 6.77
CA ALA A 16 8.90 -8.57 7.28
C ALA A 16 8.38 -9.63 6.28
N CYS A 17 7.20 -9.41 5.71
CA CYS A 17 6.63 -10.30 4.70
C CYS A 17 7.50 -10.34 3.43
N TYR A 18 7.87 -9.17 2.90
CA TYR A 18 8.76 -9.09 1.73
C TYR A 18 10.16 -9.61 2.04
N GLY A 19 10.64 -9.54 3.28
CA GLY A 19 11.92 -10.11 3.70
C GLY A 19 11.96 -11.62 3.48
N VAL A 20 10.94 -12.34 3.95
CA VAL A 20 10.83 -13.80 3.74
C VAL A 20 10.73 -14.16 2.26
N TRP A 21 9.97 -13.38 1.49
CA TRP A 21 9.90 -13.55 0.05
C TRP A 21 11.26 -13.28 -0.63
N PHE A 22 11.99 -12.26 -0.20
CA PHE A 22 13.28 -11.90 -0.75
C PHE A 22 14.36 -12.93 -0.43
N ASP A 23 14.34 -13.51 0.76
CA ASP A 23 15.19 -14.66 1.12
C ASP A 23 14.92 -15.87 0.22
N ARG A 24 13.64 -16.16 -0.08
CA ARG A 24 13.25 -17.20 -1.04
C ARG A 24 13.71 -16.87 -2.46
N LEU A 25 13.61 -15.61 -2.87
CA LEU A 25 14.12 -15.13 -4.15
C LEU A 25 15.63 -15.33 -4.27
N LEU A 26 16.39 -15.00 -3.22
CA LEU A 26 17.84 -15.24 -3.14
C LEU A 26 18.18 -16.74 -3.16
N ALA A 27 17.31 -17.58 -2.61
CA ALA A 27 17.43 -19.05 -2.69
C ALA A 27 17.01 -19.62 -4.06
N GLY A 28 16.58 -18.79 -5.01
CA GLY A 28 16.21 -19.19 -6.37
C GLY A 28 14.72 -19.49 -6.59
N HIS A 29 13.86 -19.16 -5.63
CA HIS A 29 12.41 -19.31 -5.76
C HIS A 29 11.76 -18.00 -6.26
N PHE A 30 11.35 -17.99 -7.53
CA PHE A 30 10.70 -16.85 -8.18
C PHE A 30 9.17 -16.89 -8.03
N GLU A 31 8.69 -17.02 -6.79
CA GLU A 31 7.25 -16.96 -6.52
C GLU A 31 6.79 -15.50 -6.40
N GLN A 32 5.50 -15.23 -6.61
CA GLN A 32 4.95 -13.89 -6.38
C GLN A 32 4.87 -13.64 -4.88
N ALA A 33 5.27 -12.45 -4.43
CA ALA A 33 5.13 -12.07 -3.03
C ALA A 33 3.65 -11.94 -2.67
N ASP A 34 3.14 -12.81 -1.81
CA ASP A 34 1.77 -12.74 -1.26
C ASP A 34 1.66 -11.71 -0.12
N CYS A 35 2.40 -10.60 -0.23
CA CYS A 35 2.45 -9.52 0.75
C CYS A 35 1.57 -8.33 0.33
N VAL A 36 0.72 -8.54 -0.69
CA VAL A 36 -0.11 -7.50 -1.30
C VAL A 36 -1.03 -6.89 -0.25
N GLN A 37 -1.65 -7.71 0.60
CA GLN A 37 -2.56 -7.24 1.64
C GLN A 37 -1.88 -6.26 2.61
N GLU A 38 -0.68 -6.62 3.09
CA GLU A 38 0.08 -5.79 4.04
C GLU A 38 0.60 -4.50 3.38
N SER A 39 0.95 -4.58 2.09
CA SER A 39 1.36 -3.41 1.30
C SER A 39 0.21 -2.46 0.99
N ASP A 40 -1.00 -3.00 0.76
CA ASP A 40 -2.21 -2.21 0.50
C ASP A 40 -2.62 -1.47 1.77
N ASP A 41 -2.56 -2.12 2.93
CA ASP A 41 -2.84 -1.52 4.24
C ASP A 41 -1.87 -0.35 4.55
N TYR A 42 -0.57 -0.56 4.32
CA TYR A 42 0.44 0.50 4.45
C TYR A 42 0.18 1.68 3.49
N LYS A 43 -0.18 1.38 2.24
CA LYS A 43 -0.47 2.40 1.22
C LYS A 43 -1.72 3.19 1.59
N GLN A 44 -2.74 2.53 2.09
CA GLN A 44 -4.01 3.13 2.51
C GLN A 44 -3.81 4.03 3.73
N CYS A 45 -3.00 3.59 4.70
CA CYS A 45 -2.60 4.41 5.84
C CYS A 45 -1.86 5.69 5.41
N ILE A 46 -0.91 5.59 4.46
CA ILE A 46 -0.20 6.75 3.94
C ILE A 46 -1.15 7.70 3.19
N LEU A 47 -2.02 7.17 2.33
CA LEU A 47 -3.00 7.95 1.58
C LEU A 47 -3.91 8.73 2.53
N GLU A 48 -4.42 8.08 3.58
CA GLU A 48 -5.28 8.69 4.58
C GLU A 48 -4.54 9.74 5.44
N ALA A 49 -3.28 9.48 5.78
CA ALA A 49 -2.45 10.43 6.52
C ALA A 49 -2.03 11.65 5.67
N ILE A 50 -1.78 11.44 4.37
CA ILE A 50 -1.59 12.53 3.40
C ILE A 50 -2.88 13.32 3.24
N GLU A 51 -4.03 12.64 3.11
CA GLU A 51 -5.33 13.27 2.98
C GLU A 51 -5.70 14.09 4.22
N ARG A 52 -5.43 13.59 5.43
CA ARG A 52 -5.59 14.38 6.67
C ARG A 52 -4.69 15.60 6.71
N GLY A 53 -3.43 15.48 6.28
CA GLY A 53 -2.51 16.62 6.16
C GLY A 53 -2.92 17.61 5.05
N LYS A 54 -3.61 17.12 4.02
CA LYS A 54 -4.10 17.90 2.88
C LYS A 54 -5.50 18.45 3.10
N SER A 55 -6.25 17.95 4.09
CA SER A 55 -7.58 18.44 4.49
C SER A 55 -7.54 19.77 5.24
N SER A 56 -6.35 20.28 5.59
CA SER A 56 -6.15 21.72 5.82
C SER A 56 -6.19 22.56 4.52
N SER A 57 -6.33 21.91 3.36
CA SER A 57 -6.36 22.46 2.01
C SER A 57 -7.21 21.58 1.06
N SER A 58 -8.54 21.56 1.27
CA SER A 58 -9.62 21.10 0.36
C SER A 58 -10.09 19.63 0.49
N PRO A 59 -11.41 19.36 0.58
CA PRO A 59 -11.98 18.02 0.54
C PRO A 59 -12.24 17.63 -0.92
N THR A 60 -11.77 16.47 -1.39
CA THR A 60 -12.39 15.67 -2.47
C THR A 60 -11.50 14.46 -2.69
N SER A 61 -11.98 13.27 -2.35
CA SER A 61 -11.71 12.04 -3.09
C SER A 61 -12.78 11.01 -2.74
N ALA A 62 -13.86 11.02 -3.51
CA ALA A 62 -14.72 9.86 -3.64
C ALA A 62 -13.98 8.77 -4.43
N PRO A 63 -14.16 7.48 -4.11
CA PRO A 63 -13.52 6.38 -4.84
C PRO A 63 -14.14 6.25 -6.24
N SER A 64 -13.38 6.62 -7.27
CA SER A 64 -13.76 6.37 -8.66
C SER A 64 -13.34 4.96 -9.08
N THR A 65 -14.26 4.01 -8.97
CA THR A 65 -14.19 2.70 -9.64
C THR A 65 -14.07 2.92 -11.15
N PRO A 66 -13.08 2.36 -11.86
CA PRO A 66 -13.09 2.35 -13.32
C PRO A 66 -14.08 1.28 -13.79
N SER A 67 -15.29 1.72 -14.14
CA SER A 67 -16.23 0.96 -14.95
C SER A 67 -15.66 0.78 -16.36
N HIS A 68 -15.24 -0.43 -16.73
CA HIS A 68 -15.03 -0.78 -18.14
C HIS A 68 -16.36 -1.18 -18.79
N PRO A 69 -16.87 -0.46 -19.81
CA PRO A 69 -17.85 -1.04 -20.71
C PRO A 69 -17.13 -1.80 -21.84
N LYS A 70 -17.37 -3.10 -21.93
CA LYS A 70 -16.99 -3.90 -23.10
C LYS A 70 -18.11 -3.76 -24.14
N ALA A 71 -17.84 -3.03 -25.23
CA ALA A 71 -18.76 -2.91 -26.35
C ALA A 71 -18.63 -4.13 -27.30
N PRO A 72 -19.74 -4.57 -27.94
CA PRO A 72 -19.73 -5.58 -29.01
C PRO A 72 -19.31 -5.02 -30.37
#